data_AF-A0A6B2LYJ2-F1
#
_entry.id   AF-A0A6B2LYJ2-F1
#
_cell.length_a   1.000
_cell.length_b   1.000
_cell.length_c   1.000
_cell.angle_alpha   90.00
_cell.angle_beta   90.00
_cell.angle_gamma   90.00
#
_symmetry.space_group_name_H-M   'P 1'
#
loop_
_entity.id
_entity.type
_entity.pdbx_description
1 polymer ?
#
loop_
_entity_poly.entity_id
_entity_poly.type
_entity_poly.pdbx_seq_one_letter_code
_entity_poly.pdbx_strand_id
1 'polypeptide(L)'
;MTLNSNSLLRGRLTLAALSVLAVSIPLQAKVVSLNFAESVADNDAQNIDIDETYGVGDLFGIQTTVGNWSNTGANSLTSLQDKDGAATAVNYTGTQPAGKGAFGAPYADTPLNRGFVVYTGTANPVTTAFSGLNTTFPTGYYAVVYLTGFIGNTGASITNGTDTYYYQTPNPASLPDPLVQTTQTTDLGDGLNPEAQYAVFGSSGSPLTADAITFTIDALYGGGAGVGGVQLVGVNGNVVSLNIVLNTPNAQTVIGDFGLGTIFGVDTTVANWTNSNASSRTDLKDSDGVATTIDYSGTQPNDKATFNPAYDFTPLKAGYDVYSAGSAVLTATFTDVAENFPNGYYAIVYLTGYNSNDGAAITVGFDDIAIDSTLVNGSNEFVIDFTATPSSDYEVKKSTVLSGFSSLASQLIVTTDGSGVGQATVPSSELSDPKQFFNLEDSTDIFYYRNIASPVAPVTFVQTSQATDLGADLNPEAQYAIFGSDTSPLFADSITFTLTALYGGGAGLGGVQLVGLPDPGP
;
A
#
# COMPACT_ATOMS: atom_id res chain seq x y z
N MET A 1 43.30 1.72 -64.35
CA MET A 1 44.73 1.57 -64.01
C MET A 1 44.99 2.48 -62.82
N THR A 2 45.23 1.86 -61.66
CA THR A 2 45.78 2.37 -60.39
C THR A 2 45.22 3.67 -59.80
N LEU A 3 44.70 3.57 -58.57
CA LEU A 3 45.15 4.41 -57.44
C LEU A 3 44.88 3.67 -56.10
N ASN A 4 45.96 3.13 -55.56
CA ASN A 4 46.29 2.93 -54.13
C ASN A 4 46.12 4.27 -53.35
N SER A 5 46.00 4.38 -52.02
CA SER A 5 45.74 3.53 -50.85
C SER A 5 45.95 4.45 -49.62
N ASN A 6 45.32 4.13 -48.47
CA ASN A 6 45.64 4.57 -47.09
C ASN A 6 45.24 6.01 -46.70
N SER A 7 44.76 6.33 -45.49
CA SER A 7 44.42 5.59 -44.28
C SER A 7 43.63 6.55 -43.38
N LEU A 8 42.43 6.19 -42.92
CA LEU A 8 41.76 6.92 -41.83
C LEU A 8 41.68 6.04 -40.60
N LEU A 9 42.46 6.48 -39.61
CA LEU A 9 42.59 6.04 -38.24
C LEU A 9 41.21 5.91 -37.56
N ARG A 10 40.73 4.68 -37.35
CA ARG A 10 39.59 4.42 -36.45
C ARG A 10 40.14 4.13 -35.05
N GLY A 11 40.34 5.18 -34.26
CA GLY A 11 40.48 5.05 -32.81
C GLY A 11 39.16 4.53 -32.24
N ARG A 12 39.17 3.30 -31.72
CA ARG A 12 38.08 2.78 -30.89
C ARG A 12 38.15 3.50 -29.55
N LEU A 13 37.21 4.40 -29.30
CA LEU A 13 36.97 4.95 -27.97
C LEU A 13 36.20 3.86 -27.20
N THR A 14 36.90 3.12 -26.34
CA THR A 14 36.27 2.20 -25.40
C THR A 14 35.59 3.05 -24.33
N LEU A 15 34.27 3.19 -24.44
CA LEU A 15 33.46 3.83 -23.41
C LEU A 15 33.41 2.86 -22.22
N ALA A 16 34.21 3.12 -21.19
CA ALA A 16 34.08 2.43 -19.92
C ALA A 16 32.73 2.84 -19.32
N ALA A 17 31.79 1.90 -19.23
CA ALA A 17 30.52 2.11 -18.56
C ALA A 17 30.82 2.40 -17.08
N LEU A 18 30.58 3.64 -16.68
CA LEU A 18 30.54 4.03 -15.28
C LEU A 18 29.28 3.39 -14.71
N SER A 19 29.44 2.25 -14.03
CA SER A 19 28.40 1.62 -13.25
C SER A 19 28.05 2.55 -12.08
N VAL A 20 27.03 3.38 -12.27
CA VAL A 20 26.36 4.08 -11.18
C VAL A 20 25.72 3.00 -10.32
N LEU A 21 26.29 2.72 -9.15
CA LEU A 21 25.56 2.03 -8.10
C LEU A 21 24.37 2.93 -7.76
N ALA A 22 23.19 2.61 -8.28
CA ALA A 22 21.95 3.09 -7.69
C ALA A 22 21.83 2.39 -6.35
N VAL A 23 22.26 3.07 -5.28
CA VAL A 23 21.86 2.70 -3.93
C VAL A 23 20.36 2.95 -3.88
N SER A 24 19.54 1.90 -3.85
CA SER A 24 18.13 2.09 -3.51
C SER A 24 18.13 2.58 -2.06
N ILE A 25 17.69 3.82 -1.89
CA ILE A 25 17.37 4.34 -0.58
C ILE A 25 15.90 3.94 -0.42
N PRO A 26 15.53 3.13 0.59
CA PRO A 26 14.13 2.80 0.80
C PRO A 26 13.36 4.10 0.87
N LEU A 27 12.29 4.23 0.05
CA LEU A 27 11.45 5.41 0.07
C LEU A 27 10.64 5.37 1.37
N GLN A 28 11.26 5.87 2.44
CA GLN A 28 10.63 6.04 3.74
C GLN A 28 9.34 6.83 3.59
N ALA A 29 8.32 6.45 4.36
CA ALA A 29 7.05 7.15 4.44
C ALA A 29 7.24 8.67 4.48
N LYS A 30 6.35 9.41 3.82
CA LYS A 30 6.42 10.87 3.83
C LYS A 30 6.21 11.36 5.25
N VAL A 31 7.20 12.06 5.82
CA VAL A 31 7.09 12.67 7.15
C VAL A 31 7.13 14.17 6.99
N VAL A 32 6.16 14.87 7.58
CA VAL A 32 6.13 16.33 7.72
C VAL A 32 6.24 16.67 9.19
N SER A 33 7.26 17.44 9.56
CA SER A 33 7.59 17.70 10.96
C SER A 33 7.55 19.20 11.28
N LEU A 34 6.97 19.56 12.42
CA LEU A 34 6.85 20.93 12.92
C LEU A 34 7.45 21.05 14.32
N ASN A 35 8.41 21.96 14.49
CA ASN A 35 9.01 22.28 15.78
C ASN A 35 8.74 23.74 16.18
N PHE A 36 8.49 23.99 17.46
CA PHE A 36 8.23 25.32 17.98
C PHE A 36 9.48 25.94 18.62
N ALA A 37 9.89 27.08 18.08
CA ALA A 37 10.97 27.91 18.62
C ALA A 37 10.46 29.30 19.06
N GLU A 38 11.28 30.06 19.81
CA GLU A 38 11.04 31.48 20.08
C GLU A 38 11.38 32.35 18.86
N SER A 39 12.55 32.09 18.31
CA SER A 39 13.14 32.75 17.16
C SER A 39 13.94 31.70 16.42
N VAL A 40 13.72 31.60 15.11
CA VAL A 40 14.42 30.67 14.22
C VAL A 40 15.81 31.15 13.81
N ALA A 41 16.13 32.45 13.99
CA ALA A 41 17.34 33.05 13.43
C ALA A 41 18.58 32.98 14.33
N ASP A 42 18.43 32.77 15.65
CA ASP A 42 19.51 32.99 16.62
C ASP A 42 19.53 31.97 17.79
N ASN A 43 18.87 30.82 17.66
CA ASN A 43 18.70 29.89 18.80
C ASN A 43 18.82 28.41 18.43
N ASP A 44 20.06 28.02 18.15
CA ASP A 44 20.54 26.65 17.89
C ASP A 44 19.82 25.62 18.78
N ALA A 45 19.87 25.82 20.10
CA ALA A 45 19.32 24.90 21.09
C ALA A 45 17.80 24.63 20.99
N GLN A 46 17.03 25.50 20.32
CA GLN A 46 15.57 25.36 20.17
C GLN A 46 15.15 24.87 18.79
N ASN A 47 16.07 24.89 17.84
CA ASN A 47 15.81 24.41 16.49
C ASN A 47 16.19 22.93 16.41
N ILE A 48 15.71 22.29 15.35
CA ILE A 48 16.25 21.01 14.89
C ILE A 48 16.80 21.32 13.51
N ASP A 49 18.12 21.43 13.44
CA ASP A 49 18.83 21.92 12.27
C ASP A 49 18.99 20.85 11.18
N ILE A 50 19.48 21.25 10.00
CA ILE A 50 19.56 20.37 8.83
C ILE A 50 20.49 19.15 9.03
N ASP A 51 21.45 19.27 9.95
CA ASP A 51 22.40 18.21 10.30
C ASP A 51 21.93 17.38 11.52
N GLU A 52 20.72 17.66 12.02
CA GLU A 52 20.11 17.01 13.18
C GLU A 52 18.90 16.19 12.77
N THR A 53 18.63 15.13 13.54
CA THR A 53 17.46 14.28 13.31
C THR A 53 16.75 14.05 14.63
N TYR A 54 15.42 14.10 14.60
CA TYR A 54 14.60 13.79 15.76
C TYR A 54 13.35 13.03 15.34
N GLY A 55 12.91 12.14 16.20
CA GLY A 55 11.69 11.37 16.03
C GLY A 55 11.53 10.33 17.14
N VAL A 56 10.37 9.67 17.17
CA VAL A 56 10.27 8.34 17.79
C VAL A 56 11.04 7.38 16.87
N GLY A 57 11.58 6.29 17.40
CA GLY A 57 12.35 5.31 16.62
C GLY A 57 11.52 4.60 15.54
N ASP A 58 11.60 3.28 15.51
CA ASP A 58 10.72 2.48 14.66
C ASP A 58 9.29 2.49 15.23
N LEU A 59 8.41 3.30 14.64
CA LEU A 59 7.00 3.38 15.01
C LEU A 59 6.17 2.78 13.87
N PHE A 60 5.55 1.64 14.15
CA PHE A 60 4.79 0.85 13.15
C PHE A 60 5.60 0.42 11.92
N GLY A 61 6.89 0.11 12.06
CA GLY A 61 7.75 -0.25 10.92
C GLY A 61 8.32 0.96 10.17
N ILE A 62 7.96 2.18 10.58
CA ILE A 62 8.33 3.43 9.92
C ILE A 62 9.32 4.21 10.78
N GLN A 63 10.45 4.60 10.17
CA GLN A 63 11.42 5.46 10.82
C GLN A 63 10.94 6.91 10.85
N THR A 64 10.50 7.38 12.02
CA THR A 64 10.07 8.79 12.20
C THR A 64 11.21 9.72 12.60
N THR A 65 12.40 9.16 12.87
CA THR A 65 13.63 9.92 13.12
C THR A 65 14.14 10.52 11.82
N VAL A 66 13.75 11.76 11.56
CA VAL A 66 14.05 12.51 10.33
C VAL A 66 14.66 13.87 10.65
N GLY A 67 15.38 14.43 9.67
CA GLY A 67 15.81 15.83 9.68
C GLY A 67 14.77 16.76 9.05
N ASN A 68 15.20 17.98 8.68
CA ASN A 68 14.38 18.98 7.97
C ASN A 68 13.06 19.35 8.65
N TRP A 69 13.09 19.48 9.97
CA TRP A 69 11.93 19.97 10.71
C TRP A 69 11.64 21.42 10.33
N SER A 70 10.36 21.72 10.11
CA SER A 70 9.90 23.10 9.96
C SER A 70 9.93 23.80 11.31
N ASN A 71 11.03 24.48 11.62
CA ASN A 71 11.18 25.27 12.85
C ASN A 71 10.36 26.57 12.75
N THR A 72 9.62 26.96 13.81
CA THR A 72 8.84 28.21 13.76
C THR A 72 8.66 28.96 15.08
N GLY A 73 8.87 30.27 15.00
CA GLY A 73 8.42 31.28 15.97
C GLY A 73 6.95 31.67 15.80
N ALA A 74 6.37 31.48 14.62
CA ALA A 74 5.06 32.01 14.24
C ALA A 74 3.88 31.13 14.70
N ASN A 75 2.69 31.74 14.71
CA ASN A 75 1.41 31.05 14.95
C ASN A 75 0.80 30.48 13.66
N SER A 76 1.44 30.68 12.51
CA SER A 76 1.04 30.06 11.27
C SER A 76 2.24 29.87 10.35
N LEU A 77 2.19 28.80 9.57
CA LEU A 77 3.10 28.52 8.48
C LEU A 77 2.31 27.94 7.31
N THR A 78 2.76 28.26 6.11
CA THR A 78 2.24 27.64 4.89
C THR A 78 3.30 26.77 4.27
N SER A 79 2.90 25.67 3.65
CA SER A 79 3.78 24.74 2.94
C SER A 79 4.94 24.23 3.80
N LEU A 80 4.59 23.51 4.88
CA LEU A 80 5.56 22.78 5.68
C LEU A 80 6.41 21.87 4.80
N GLN A 81 7.65 21.63 5.21
CA GLN A 81 8.58 20.78 4.49
C GLN A 81 8.41 19.32 4.91
N ASP A 82 8.58 18.41 3.96
CA ASP A 82 8.78 17.00 4.27
C ASP A 82 10.22 16.71 4.72
N LYS A 83 10.47 15.46 5.13
CA LYS A 83 11.78 14.95 5.57
C LYS A 83 12.91 15.19 4.56
N ASP A 84 12.60 15.37 3.28
CA ASP A 84 13.58 15.58 2.21
C ASP A 84 13.78 17.08 1.91
N GLY A 85 13.09 17.96 2.65
CA GLY A 85 13.12 19.41 2.49
C GLY A 85 12.20 19.92 1.38
N ALA A 86 11.39 19.06 0.76
CA ALA A 86 10.45 19.48 -0.26
C ALA A 86 9.20 20.11 0.36
N ALA A 87 8.73 21.20 -0.25
CA ALA A 87 7.51 21.87 0.19
C ALA A 87 6.28 20.99 -0.02
N THR A 88 5.40 20.92 0.97
CA THR A 88 4.14 20.16 0.91
C THR A 88 2.92 21.08 0.82
N ALA A 89 1.74 20.49 0.71
CA ALA A 89 0.47 21.22 0.82
C ALA A 89 0.06 21.48 2.28
N VAL A 90 0.75 20.87 3.25
CA VAL A 90 0.40 20.98 4.66
C VAL A 90 0.67 22.40 5.15
N ASN A 91 -0.36 23.02 5.71
CA ASN A 91 -0.27 24.29 6.41
C ASN A 91 -0.52 24.07 7.90
N TYR A 92 0.02 24.98 8.71
CA TYR A 92 -0.12 24.96 10.16
C TYR A 92 -0.72 26.29 10.66
N THR A 93 -1.62 26.19 11.63
CA THR A 93 -2.11 27.32 12.45
C THR A 93 -2.17 26.95 13.92
N GLY A 94 -1.82 27.88 14.80
CA GLY A 94 -1.74 27.66 16.24
C GLY A 94 -2.39 28.76 17.05
N THR A 95 -3.07 28.36 18.14
CA THR A 95 -3.61 29.28 19.14
C THR A 95 -2.91 29.05 20.46
N GLN A 96 -2.22 30.08 20.97
CA GLN A 96 -1.44 30.00 22.21
C GLN A 96 -1.66 31.25 23.08
N PRO A 97 -2.74 31.31 23.86
CA PRO A 97 -3.08 32.47 24.69
C PRO A 97 -2.00 32.82 25.72
N ALA A 98 -1.29 31.82 26.24
CA ALA A 98 -0.20 31.97 27.21
C ALA A 98 1.21 32.03 26.57
N GLY A 99 1.30 31.98 25.24
CA GLY A 99 2.56 31.98 24.49
C GLY A 99 3.34 30.66 24.57
N LYS A 100 4.64 30.76 24.25
CA LYS A 100 5.59 29.64 24.25
C LYS A 100 6.44 29.64 25.52
N GLY A 101 6.72 28.46 26.05
CA GLY A 101 7.55 28.27 27.24
C GLY A 101 8.75 27.39 26.92
N ALA A 102 9.89 27.68 27.55
CA ALA A 102 11.05 26.79 27.55
C ALA A 102 10.91 25.78 28.70
N PHE A 103 11.11 24.50 28.39
CA PHE A 103 10.84 23.39 29.31
C PHE A 103 12.11 22.74 29.89
N GLY A 104 13.29 23.11 29.40
CA GLY A 104 14.54 22.86 30.09
C GLY A 104 15.71 22.53 29.16
N ALA A 105 16.93 22.78 29.65
CA ALA A 105 18.17 22.45 28.95
C ALA A 105 18.33 20.96 28.55
N PRO A 106 17.77 19.97 29.28
CA PRO A 106 17.81 18.57 28.85
C PRO A 106 17.13 18.27 27.52
N TYR A 107 16.28 19.18 27.04
CA TYR A 107 15.55 19.04 25.79
C TYR A 107 16.17 19.84 24.63
N ALA A 108 17.38 20.38 24.77
CA ALA A 108 18.07 21.05 23.68
C ALA A 108 18.10 20.18 22.41
N ASP A 109 17.90 20.83 21.25
CA ASP A 109 17.92 20.20 19.92
C ASP A 109 16.80 19.16 19.72
N THR A 110 15.69 19.34 20.47
CA THR A 110 14.49 18.48 20.38
C THR A 110 13.23 19.34 20.32
N PRO A 111 12.12 18.81 19.77
CA PRO A 111 10.83 19.49 19.83
C PRO A 111 10.31 19.63 21.26
N LEU A 112 10.87 18.93 22.25
CA LEU A 112 10.45 19.03 23.64
C LEU A 112 10.98 20.28 24.35
N ASN A 113 11.95 21.00 23.75
CA ASN A 113 12.58 22.17 24.41
C ASN A 113 11.58 23.30 24.62
N ARG A 114 10.76 23.56 23.61
CA ARG A 114 9.89 24.73 23.59
C ARG A 114 8.61 24.42 22.86
N GLY A 115 7.54 25.06 23.30
CA GLY A 115 6.21 24.68 22.84
C GLY A 115 5.12 25.57 23.41
N PHE A 116 3.91 25.34 22.95
CA PHE A 116 2.72 26.08 23.40
C PHE A 116 2.36 25.67 24.80
N VAL A 117 2.32 26.63 25.73
CA VAL A 117 2.07 26.35 27.14
C VAL A 117 0.59 26.51 27.47
N VAL A 118 0.08 25.58 28.28
CA VAL A 118 -1.19 25.70 28.98
C VAL A 118 -0.97 25.59 30.48
N TYR A 119 -1.66 26.42 31.27
CA TYR A 119 -1.69 26.33 32.73
C TYR A 119 -3.09 25.99 33.21
N THR A 120 -3.19 25.39 34.39
CA THR A 120 -4.48 25.13 35.01
C THR A 120 -5.31 26.42 35.14
N GLY A 121 -6.55 26.38 34.64
CA GLY A 121 -7.45 27.53 34.64
C GLY A 121 -7.23 28.54 33.50
N THR A 122 -6.45 28.20 32.47
CA THR A 122 -6.34 29.03 31.26
C THR A 122 -7.68 29.06 30.52
N ALA A 123 -8.24 30.25 30.30
CA ALA A 123 -9.61 30.43 29.81
C ALA A 123 -9.85 30.08 28.33
N ASN A 124 -8.83 29.66 27.58
CA ASN A 124 -8.88 29.45 26.13
C ASN A 124 -8.08 28.20 25.76
N PRO A 125 -8.57 27.39 24.79
CA PRO A 125 -7.86 26.20 24.35
C PRO A 125 -6.54 26.60 23.71
N VAL A 126 -5.50 25.86 24.05
CA VAL A 126 -4.24 25.90 23.32
C VAL A 126 -4.33 24.87 22.21
N THR A 127 -4.21 25.31 20.96
CA THR A 127 -4.42 24.45 19.80
C THR A 127 -3.28 24.48 18.80
N THR A 128 -3.07 23.34 18.16
CA THR A 128 -2.16 23.14 17.03
C THR A 128 -2.95 22.47 15.92
N ALA A 129 -3.19 23.17 14.82
CA ALA A 129 -4.05 22.72 13.73
C ALA A 129 -3.29 22.64 12.40
N PHE A 130 -3.61 21.62 11.61
CA PHE A 130 -3.06 21.36 10.29
C PHE A 130 -4.16 21.26 9.24
N SER A 131 -3.85 21.60 7.99
CA SER A 131 -4.77 21.55 6.84
C SER A 131 -4.02 21.23 5.54
N GLY A 132 -4.72 20.79 4.50
CA GLY A 132 -4.09 20.37 3.23
C GLY A 132 -3.44 18.99 3.35
N LEU A 133 -3.99 18.16 4.25
CA LEU A 133 -3.44 16.86 4.61
C LEU A 133 -3.69 15.84 3.50
N ASN A 134 -4.88 15.82 2.88
CA ASN A 134 -5.23 14.80 1.88
C ASN A 134 -4.43 14.95 0.58
N THR A 135 -3.95 16.16 0.28
CA THR A 135 -3.04 16.38 -0.85
C THR A 135 -1.63 15.84 -0.59
N THR A 136 -1.19 15.86 0.67
CA THR A 136 0.17 15.38 1.05
C THR A 136 0.16 13.90 1.45
N PHE A 137 -0.94 13.42 2.02
CA PHE A 137 -1.17 12.09 2.57
C PHE A 137 -2.49 11.52 2.02
N PRO A 138 -2.58 11.21 0.71
CA PRO A 138 -3.82 10.75 0.08
C PRO A 138 -4.31 9.40 0.63
N THR A 139 -3.40 8.58 1.14
CA THR A 139 -3.63 7.28 1.78
C THR A 139 -3.88 7.38 3.29
N GLY A 140 -3.97 8.62 3.81
CA GLY A 140 -4.09 8.89 5.24
C GLY A 140 -2.75 9.00 5.96
N TYR A 141 -2.80 9.38 7.23
CA TYR A 141 -1.64 9.64 8.07
C TYR A 141 -1.90 9.23 9.52
N TYR A 142 -0.84 9.12 10.31
CA TYR A 142 -0.94 9.21 11.76
C TYR A 142 -0.11 10.40 12.26
N ALA A 143 -0.42 10.87 13.46
CA ALA A 143 0.23 12.03 14.05
C ALA A 143 0.93 11.66 15.35
N VAL A 144 2.21 12.01 15.45
CA VAL A 144 2.99 11.95 16.69
C VAL A 144 3.03 13.35 17.28
N VAL A 145 2.41 13.53 18.45
CA VAL A 145 2.37 14.81 19.16
C VAL A 145 3.34 14.75 20.33
N TYR A 146 4.35 15.62 20.33
CA TYR A 146 5.37 15.67 21.38
C TYR A 146 4.87 16.49 22.56
N LEU A 147 4.84 15.84 23.73
CA LEU A 147 4.27 16.33 24.98
C LEU A 147 5.38 16.77 25.92
N THR A 148 5.25 17.98 26.45
CA THR A 148 6.25 18.60 27.33
C THR A 148 5.55 19.42 28.41
N GLY A 149 6.30 20.07 29.30
CA GLY A 149 5.72 20.86 30.38
C GLY A 149 6.71 21.16 31.49
N PHE A 150 6.19 21.72 32.59
CA PHE A 150 6.96 21.93 33.81
C PHE A 150 6.85 20.72 34.75
N ILE A 151 7.88 20.46 35.55
CA ILE A 151 7.92 19.37 36.56
C ILE A 151 6.71 19.40 37.52
N GLY A 152 6.11 20.57 37.73
CA GLY A 152 4.91 20.70 38.54
C GLY A 152 3.64 20.13 37.92
N ASN A 153 3.61 19.82 36.61
CA ASN A 153 2.45 19.24 35.93
C ASN A 153 2.24 17.80 36.40
N THR A 154 1.16 17.58 37.14
CA THR A 154 0.76 16.28 37.68
C THR A 154 -0.43 15.68 36.92
N GLY A 155 -0.90 16.35 35.87
CA GLY A 155 -1.86 15.80 34.94
C GLY A 155 -2.30 16.82 33.88
N ALA A 156 -2.21 16.41 32.63
CA ALA A 156 -2.59 17.14 31.44
C ALA A 156 -3.28 16.20 30.45
N SER A 157 -3.96 16.77 29.46
CA SER A 157 -4.57 16.01 28.37
C SER A 157 -4.24 16.60 27.00
N ILE A 158 -4.27 15.75 25.99
CA ILE A 158 -4.15 16.11 24.57
C ILE A 158 -5.26 15.39 23.80
N THR A 159 -6.01 16.11 22.98
CA THR A 159 -7.12 15.53 22.18
C THR A 159 -7.12 16.02 20.75
N ASN A 160 -7.52 15.16 19.81
CA ASN A 160 -7.85 15.53 18.42
C ASN A 160 -9.35 15.79 18.20
N GLY A 161 -10.16 15.78 19.27
CA GLY A 161 -11.63 15.86 19.25
C GLY A 161 -12.35 14.51 19.32
N THR A 162 -11.68 13.42 18.95
CA THR A 162 -12.22 12.04 19.01
C THR A 162 -11.53 11.23 20.10
N ASP A 163 -10.20 11.19 20.06
CA ASP A 163 -9.34 10.53 21.02
C ASP A 163 -8.78 11.53 22.02
N THR A 164 -8.59 11.11 23.26
CA THR A 164 -7.96 11.92 24.31
C THR A 164 -6.95 11.07 25.05
N TYR A 165 -5.74 11.60 25.23
CA TYR A 165 -4.70 11.00 26.05
C TYR A 165 -4.37 11.85 27.26
N TYR A 166 -4.06 11.20 28.38
CA TYR A 166 -3.74 11.83 29.66
C TYR A 166 -2.29 11.51 30.06
N TYR A 167 -1.59 12.49 30.63
CA TYR A 167 -0.19 12.33 31.01
C TYR A 167 0.22 13.31 32.12
N GLN A 168 1.36 13.05 32.75
CA GLN A 168 2.07 14.05 33.55
C GLN A 168 3.46 14.31 32.95
N THR A 169 4.06 15.46 33.24
CA THR A 169 5.37 15.80 32.70
C THR A 169 6.45 14.99 33.43
N PRO A 170 7.34 14.28 32.71
CA PRO A 170 8.46 13.61 33.34
C PRO A 170 9.42 14.60 34.00
N ASN A 171 10.21 14.12 34.96
CA ASN A 171 11.30 14.89 35.58
C ASN A 171 12.68 14.46 35.05
N PRO A 172 13.06 14.80 33.81
CA PRO A 172 14.34 14.37 33.28
C PRO A 172 15.51 15.24 33.78
N ALA A 173 16.53 14.60 34.32
CA ALA A 173 17.87 15.19 34.45
C ALA A 173 18.62 15.23 33.09
N SER A 174 18.18 14.41 32.13
CA SER A 174 18.69 14.25 30.76
C SER A 174 17.55 13.77 29.85
N LEU A 175 17.60 14.03 28.55
CA LEU A 175 16.62 13.50 27.58
C LEU A 175 16.48 11.97 27.78
N PRO A 176 15.27 11.46 28.09
CA PRO A 176 15.07 10.03 28.27
C PRO A 176 15.12 9.30 26.92
N ASP A 177 15.85 8.19 26.89
CA ASP A 177 15.93 7.24 25.78
C ASP A 177 15.60 5.83 26.32
N PRO A 178 14.52 5.17 25.85
CA PRO A 178 13.58 5.64 24.82
C PRO A 178 12.57 6.68 25.36
N LEU A 179 11.97 7.46 24.43
CA LEU A 179 10.79 8.28 24.73
C LEU A 179 9.62 7.40 25.17
N VAL A 180 8.76 7.92 26.04
CA VAL A 180 7.59 7.21 26.58
C VAL A 180 6.30 7.73 25.95
N GLN A 181 5.53 6.82 25.37
CA GLN A 181 4.19 7.09 24.88
C GLN A 181 3.19 7.10 26.03
N THR A 182 2.22 8.02 26.02
CA THR A 182 0.98 7.81 26.77
C THR A 182 -0.03 7.00 25.95
N THR A 183 -0.57 5.96 26.55
CA THR A 183 -1.72 5.20 26.05
C THR A 183 -2.95 5.37 26.96
N GLN A 184 -2.85 6.26 27.95
CA GLN A 184 -3.88 6.45 28.96
C GLN A 184 -5.01 7.30 28.39
N THR A 185 -6.20 6.71 28.22
CA THR A 185 -7.37 7.37 27.60
C THR A 185 -8.44 7.82 28.58
N THR A 186 -8.21 7.61 29.89
CA THR A 186 -9.09 8.11 30.96
C THR A 186 -8.27 8.87 31.99
N ASP A 187 -8.80 9.97 32.52
CA ASP A 187 -8.12 10.71 33.58
C ASP A 187 -8.08 9.88 34.87
N LEU A 188 -6.88 9.55 35.33
CA LEU A 188 -6.68 8.83 36.59
C LEU A 188 -6.63 9.78 37.79
N GLY A 189 -6.58 11.09 37.57
CA GLY A 189 -6.48 12.13 38.59
C GLY A 189 -5.06 12.60 38.89
N ASP A 190 -4.96 13.53 39.84
CA ASP A 190 -3.73 14.25 40.22
C ASP A 190 -2.58 13.31 40.61
N GLY A 191 -1.50 13.34 39.82
CA GLY A 191 -0.28 12.57 40.04
C GLY A 191 -0.42 11.07 39.74
N LEU A 192 -1.53 10.64 39.14
CA LEU A 192 -1.83 9.24 38.84
C LEU A 192 -1.74 8.91 37.34
N ASN A 193 -1.79 9.92 36.48
CA ASN A 193 -1.56 9.74 35.04
C ASN A 193 -0.07 9.39 34.77
N PRO A 194 0.23 8.61 33.72
CA PRO A 194 1.60 8.20 33.43
C PRO A 194 2.48 9.38 32.98
N GLU A 195 3.78 9.31 33.27
CA GLU A 195 4.75 10.19 32.61
C GLU A 195 4.84 9.84 31.12
N ALA A 196 4.81 10.85 30.25
CA ALA A 196 4.95 10.65 28.81
C ALA A 196 5.58 11.86 28.12
N GLN A 197 6.20 11.62 26.97
CA GLN A 197 6.79 12.63 26.09
C GLN A 197 6.14 12.66 24.71
N TYR A 198 5.26 11.71 24.39
CA TYR A 198 4.47 11.77 23.17
C TYR A 198 3.14 11.02 23.27
N ALA A 199 2.21 11.38 22.37
CA ALA A 199 0.99 10.65 22.08
C ALA A 199 0.92 10.39 20.57
N VAL A 200 0.24 9.30 20.18
CA VAL A 200 0.04 8.91 18.79
C VAL A 200 -1.45 8.88 18.48
N PHE A 201 -1.86 9.58 17.42
CA PHE A 201 -3.22 9.59 16.91
C PHE A 201 -3.27 8.90 15.54
N GLY A 202 -4.21 7.98 15.34
CA GLY A 202 -4.25 7.10 14.17
C GLY A 202 -3.20 5.98 14.23
N SER A 203 -3.24 5.10 13.23
CA SER A 203 -2.29 3.99 13.03
C SER A 203 -2.27 3.59 11.55
N SER A 204 -1.38 2.68 11.14
CA SER A 204 -1.39 2.13 9.78
C SER A 204 -2.69 1.37 9.46
N GLY A 205 -3.23 0.61 10.42
CA GLY A 205 -4.50 -0.13 10.25
C GLY A 205 -5.76 0.72 10.43
N SER A 206 -5.64 1.93 10.97
CA SER A 206 -6.74 2.89 11.11
C SER A 206 -6.19 4.31 10.98
N PRO A 207 -5.87 4.75 9.74
CA PRO A 207 -5.27 6.05 9.48
C PRO A 207 -6.26 7.18 9.71
N LEU A 208 -5.74 8.37 9.99
CA LEU A 208 -6.49 9.62 9.93
C LEU A 208 -6.62 10.03 8.46
N THR A 209 -7.85 10.32 8.01
CA THR A 209 -8.17 10.65 6.60
C THR A 209 -8.76 12.05 6.43
N ALA A 210 -8.92 12.80 7.53
CA ALA A 210 -9.44 14.16 7.48
C ALA A 210 -8.39 15.12 6.89
N ASP A 211 -8.81 15.98 5.95
CA ASP A 211 -7.95 16.98 5.31
C ASP A 211 -7.44 18.06 6.27
N ALA A 212 -8.07 18.17 7.45
CA ALA A 212 -7.64 19.03 8.53
C ALA A 212 -7.77 18.31 9.88
N ILE A 213 -6.83 18.59 10.79
CA ILE A 213 -6.83 18.08 12.16
C ILE A 213 -6.44 19.18 13.14
N THR A 214 -7.02 19.15 14.34
CA THR A 214 -6.69 20.09 15.42
C THR A 214 -6.40 19.33 16.70
N PHE A 215 -5.21 19.53 17.26
CA PHE A 215 -4.84 19.05 18.58
C PHE A 215 -5.10 20.14 19.61
N THR A 216 -5.77 19.79 20.70
CA THR A 216 -6.05 20.69 21.82
C THR A 216 -5.42 20.13 23.09
N ILE A 217 -4.58 20.92 23.75
CA ILE A 217 -3.95 20.55 25.02
C ILE A 217 -4.63 21.27 26.19
N ASP A 218 -4.76 20.58 27.32
CA ASP A 218 -5.23 21.14 28.58
C ASP A 218 -4.34 20.71 29.77
N ALA A 219 -4.22 21.59 30.77
CA ALA A 219 -3.55 21.30 32.04
C ALA A 219 -4.59 21.13 33.14
N LEU A 220 -4.75 19.90 33.62
CA LEU A 220 -5.81 19.52 34.54
C LEU A 220 -5.36 19.68 36.00
N TYR A 221 -4.13 19.29 36.31
CA TYR A 221 -3.58 19.28 37.67
C TYR A 221 -2.14 19.79 37.71
N GLY A 222 -1.82 20.53 38.77
CA GLY A 222 -0.47 21.00 39.04
C GLY A 222 -0.02 22.18 38.18
N GLY A 223 1.17 22.05 37.60
CA GLY A 223 1.88 23.05 36.81
C GLY A 223 1.48 23.05 35.33
N GLY A 224 2.17 23.88 34.55
CA GLY A 224 1.87 24.00 33.12
C GLY A 224 2.36 22.82 32.27
N ALA A 225 1.61 22.53 31.22
CA ALA A 225 1.89 21.51 30.21
C ALA A 225 2.08 22.17 28.83
N GLY A 226 2.56 21.44 27.84
CA GLY A 226 2.74 21.99 26.50
C GLY A 226 2.86 20.98 25.36
N VAL A 227 2.59 21.47 24.15
CA VAL A 227 2.89 20.77 22.89
C VAL A 227 4.19 21.33 22.34
N GLY A 228 5.20 20.47 22.23
CA GLY A 228 6.54 20.83 21.79
C GLY A 228 6.72 20.79 20.26
N GLY A 229 6.05 19.84 19.62
CA GLY A 229 6.09 19.69 18.17
C GLY A 229 5.14 18.58 17.71
N VAL A 230 5.01 18.43 16.40
CA VAL A 230 4.15 17.41 15.78
C VAL A 230 4.85 16.85 14.55
N GLN A 231 4.77 15.53 14.37
CA GLN A 231 5.05 14.88 13.11
C GLN A 231 3.77 14.29 12.54
N LEU A 232 3.55 14.50 11.25
CA LEU A 232 2.52 13.86 10.44
C LEU A 232 3.24 12.84 9.56
N VAL A 233 2.86 11.58 9.67
CA VAL A 233 3.51 10.48 8.97
C VAL A 233 2.48 9.84 8.05
N GLY A 234 2.76 9.89 6.74
CA GLY A 234 1.91 9.24 5.74
C GLY A 234 1.87 7.74 5.94
N VAL A 235 0.69 7.16 5.83
CA VAL A 235 0.53 5.72 5.74
C VAL A 235 0.78 5.32 4.30
N ASN A 236 1.68 4.39 4.04
CA ASN A 236 1.82 3.83 2.69
C ASN A 236 0.55 3.00 2.41
N GLY A 237 0.02 3.05 1.18
CA GLY A 237 -1.05 2.12 0.82
C GLY A 237 -0.57 0.70 1.12
N ASN A 238 -1.42 -0.11 1.76
CA ASN A 238 -1.01 -1.44 2.18
C ASN A 238 -0.68 -2.27 0.93
N VAL A 239 0.56 -2.75 0.82
CA VAL A 239 0.99 -3.61 -0.29
C VAL A 239 1.41 -4.97 0.26
N VAL A 240 0.69 -6.01 -0.09
CA VAL A 240 1.06 -7.38 0.25
C VAL A 240 1.71 -8.04 -0.95
N SER A 241 2.97 -8.47 -0.79
CA SER A 241 3.79 -8.95 -1.90
C SER A 241 4.26 -10.39 -1.69
N LEU A 242 4.01 -11.27 -2.67
CA LEU A 242 4.49 -12.65 -2.71
C LEU A 242 5.47 -12.83 -3.87
N ASN A 243 6.69 -13.26 -3.57
CA ASN A 243 7.64 -13.74 -4.57
C ASN A 243 7.68 -15.28 -4.55
N ILE A 244 7.45 -15.89 -5.70
CA ILE A 244 7.45 -17.35 -5.86
C ILE A 244 8.86 -17.79 -6.26
N VAL A 245 9.51 -18.54 -5.38
CA VAL A 245 10.88 -19.03 -5.62
C VAL A 245 10.92 -20.54 -5.79
N LEU A 246 11.88 -21.03 -6.58
CA LEU A 246 12.16 -22.46 -6.73
C LEU A 246 12.78 -22.99 -5.43
N ASN A 247 13.86 -22.34 -4.98
CA ASN A 247 14.53 -22.60 -3.71
C ASN A 247 14.85 -21.24 -3.06
N THR A 248 15.20 -21.20 -1.77
CA THR A 248 15.60 -19.95 -1.09
C THR A 248 17.08 -19.49 -1.24
N PRO A 249 17.87 -19.82 -2.28
CA PRO A 249 19.13 -19.10 -2.53
C PRO A 249 18.89 -17.60 -2.77
N ASN A 250 19.80 -16.77 -2.25
CA ASN A 250 19.75 -15.31 -2.29
C ASN A 250 19.42 -14.71 -3.67
N ALA A 251 19.83 -15.34 -4.78
CA ALA A 251 19.59 -14.79 -6.11
C ALA A 251 18.11 -14.84 -6.57
N GLN A 252 17.31 -15.75 -6.00
CA GLN A 252 15.88 -15.90 -6.33
C GLN A 252 14.97 -15.09 -5.41
N THR A 253 15.47 -14.71 -4.23
CA THR A 253 14.73 -13.89 -3.29
C THR A 253 14.74 -12.44 -3.77
N VAL A 254 13.61 -11.74 -3.70
CA VAL A 254 13.60 -10.28 -3.80
C VAL A 254 14.37 -9.71 -2.61
N ILE A 255 15.38 -8.91 -2.89
CA ILE A 255 16.22 -8.22 -1.90
C ILE A 255 16.21 -6.74 -2.22
N GLY A 256 15.83 -5.93 -1.24
CA GLY A 256 15.64 -4.49 -1.42
C GLY A 256 14.29 -4.17 -2.05
N ASP A 257 14.11 -2.90 -2.43
CA ASP A 257 12.82 -2.43 -2.91
C ASP A 257 12.55 -2.90 -4.34
N PHE A 258 11.37 -3.49 -4.57
CA PHE A 258 10.91 -3.86 -5.89
C PHE A 258 9.43 -3.52 -6.07
N GLY A 259 9.09 -2.96 -7.23
CA GLY A 259 7.75 -2.55 -7.60
C GLY A 259 7.76 -1.75 -8.90
N LEU A 260 6.60 -1.22 -9.26
CA LEU A 260 6.38 -0.41 -10.47
C LEU A 260 6.45 1.11 -10.20
N GLY A 261 6.81 1.54 -8.99
CA GLY A 261 6.68 2.93 -8.55
C GLY A 261 5.25 3.25 -8.11
N THR A 262 4.85 4.52 -8.28
CA THR A 262 3.50 4.96 -7.91
C THR A 262 2.48 4.60 -8.99
N ILE A 263 1.48 3.79 -8.63
CA ILE A 263 0.32 3.46 -9.47
C ILE A 263 -0.94 3.81 -8.67
N PHE A 264 -1.88 4.52 -9.30
CA PHE A 264 -3.14 4.95 -8.68
C PHE A 264 -2.97 5.69 -7.34
N GLY A 265 -1.88 6.47 -7.21
CA GLY A 265 -1.55 7.21 -5.99
C GLY A 265 -0.91 6.38 -4.87
N VAL A 266 -0.64 5.11 -5.10
CA VAL A 266 0.00 4.19 -4.14
C VAL A 266 1.38 3.78 -4.64
N ASP A 267 2.41 3.86 -3.79
CA ASP A 267 3.73 3.33 -4.13
C ASP A 267 3.74 1.80 -3.98
N THR A 268 4.08 1.13 -5.06
CA THR A 268 4.15 -0.34 -5.16
C THR A 268 5.56 -0.87 -4.89
N THR A 269 6.53 0.03 -4.70
CA THR A 269 7.95 -0.27 -4.51
C THR A 269 8.20 -0.65 -3.05
N VAL A 270 8.26 -1.95 -2.76
CA VAL A 270 8.36 -2.45 -1.38
C VAL A 270 9.56 -3.37 -1.17
N ALA A 271 10.17 -3.30 0.02
CA ALA A 271 11.28 -4.17 0.42
C ALA A 271 10.82 -5.52 0.97
N ASN A 272 9.64 -5.56 1.61
CA ASN A 272 9.18 -6.67 2.45
C ASN A 272 8.46 -7.78 1.65
N TRP A 273 9.06 -8.18 0.52
CA TRP A 273 8.53 -9.29 -0.27
C TRP A 273 8.56 -10.61 0.49
N THR A 274 7.40 -11.25 0.54
CA THR A 274 7.25 -12.59 1.10
C THR A 274 7.79 -13.61 0.12
N ASN A 275 9.03 -14.06 0.30
CA ASN A 275 9.68 -15.04 -0.57
C ASN A 275 9.25 -16.46 -0.16
N SER A 276 8.56 -17.20 -1.03
CA SER A 276 8.02 -18.53 -0.73
C SER A 276 8.33 -19.56 -1.80
N ASN A 277 8.78 -20.75 -1.35
CA ASN A 277 8.76 -21.95 -2.19
C ASN A 277 7.64 -22.93 -1.80
N ALA A 278 6.77 -22.57 -0.86
CA ALA A 278 5.64 -23.42 -0.46
C ALA A 278 4.45 -23.24 -1.41
N SER A 279 3.65 -24.29 -1.60
CA SER A 279 2.37 -24.25 -2.31
C SER A 279 1.24 -23.62 -1.49
N SER A 280 1.49 -23.29 -0.23
CA SER A 280 0.58 -22.54 0.63
C SER A 280 1.35 -21.75 1.68
N ARG A 281 0.77 -20.65 2.16
CA ARG A 281 1.38 -19.75 3.15
C ARG A 281 0.31 -18.95 3.87
N THR A 282 0.50 -18.70 5.17
CA THR A 282 -0.46 -17.97 6.02
C THR A 282 0.18 -16.81 6.79
N ASP A 283 1.37 -16.41 6.37
CA ASP A 283 2.20 -15.36 6.98
C ASP A 283 2.69 -14.40 5.90
N LEU A 284 1.82 -14.05 4.94
CA LEU A 284 2.12 -12.96 4.02
C LEU A 284 2.33 -11.68 4.82
N LYS A 285 3.22 -10.83 4.32
CA LYS A 285 3.57 -9.57 4.96
C LYS A 285 3.18 -8.39 4.10
N ASP A 286 2.76 -7.32 4.76
CA ASP A 286 2.56 -6.03 4.15
C ASP A 286 3.90 -5.32 3.84
N SER A 287 3.78 -4.12 3.29
CA SER A 287 4.90 -3.24 2.94
C SER A 287 5.79 -2.90 4.12
N ASP A 288 5.25 -2.94 5.34
CA ASP A 288 5.94 -2.61 6.59
C ASP A 288 6.54 -3.85 7.26
N GLY A 289 6.32 -5.04 6.68
CA GLY A 289 6.85 -6.31 7.17
C GLY A 289 6.01 -6.93 8.29
N VAL A 290 4.83 -6.38 8.55
CA VAL A 290 3.84 -6.92 9.49
C VAL A 290 3.09 -8.06 8.80
N ALA A 291 2.84 -9.14 9.55
CA ALA A 291 2.07 -10.26 9.03
C ALA A 291 0.59 -9.87 8.83
N THR A 292 0.02 -10.24 7.70
CA THR A 292 -1.39 -10.01 7.36
C THR A 292 -2.24 -11.24 7.64
N THR A 293 -3.56 -11.11 7.49
CA THR A 293 -4.49 -12.26 7.50
C THR A 293 -4.59 -12.94 6.15
N ILE A 294 -3.94 -12.41 5.10
CA ILE A 294 -4.02 -12.96 3.75
C ILE A 294 -3.27 -14.29 3.66
N ASP A 295 -4.02 -15.32 3.31
CA ASP A 295 -3.48 -16.64 3.01
C ASP A 295 -3.23 -16.77 1.50
N TYR A 296 -2.18 -17.50 1.16
CA TYR A 296 -1.84 -17.88 -0.22
C TYR A 296 -1.92 -19.39 -0.36
N SER A 297 -2.49 -19.84 -1.48
CA SER A 297 -2.37 -21.22 -1.96
C SER A 297 -2.14 -21.25 -3.46
N GLY A 298 -1.40 -22.23 -3.96
CA GLY A 298 -1.18 -22.38 -5.39
C GLY A 298 -1.07 -23.83 -5.82
N THR A 299 -1.60 -24.10 -7.00
CA THR A 299 -1.52 -25.42 -7.62
C THR A 299 -0.50 -25.39 -8.73
N GLN A 300 0.44 -26.34 -8.70
CA GLN A 300 1.52 -26.41 -9.66
C GLN A 300 1.40 -27.67 -10.53
N PRO A 301 1.38 -27.54 -11.87
CA PRO A 301 1.33 -28.68 -12.76
C PRO A 301 2.70 -29.32 -13.08
N ASN A 302 3.83 -28.61 -12.92
CA ASN A 302 5.22 -29.07 -13.18
C ASN A 302 6.20 -28.62 -12.07
N ASP A 303 7.52 -28.82 -12.19
CA ASP A 303 8.53 -28.28 -11.26
C ASP A 303 8.68 -26.75 -11.38
N LYS A 304 9.29 -26.07 -10.40
CA LYS A 304 9.52 -24.61 -10.48
C LYS A 304 10.74 -24.32 -11.35
N ALA A 305 10.73 -23.23 -12.11
CA ALA A 305 11.85 -22.85 -12.96
C ALA A 305 12.60 -21.62 -12.46
N THR A 306 13.90 -21.59 -12.79
CA THR A 306 14.71 -20.38 -12.72
C THR A 306 14.83 -19.80 -14.12
N PHE A 307 14.60 -18.51 -14.24
CA PHE A 307 14.64 -17.76 -15.49
C PHE A 307 15.90 -16.88 -15.56
N ASN A 308 15.93 -15.96 -16.53
CA ASN A 308 17.10 -15.18 -16.94
C ASN A 308 17.91 -14.62 -15.74
N PRO A 309 19.25 -14.83 -15.69
CA PRO A 309 20.15 -14.21 -14.70
C PRO A 309 20.05 -12.69 -14.56
N ALA A 310 19.61 -12.00 -15.61
CA ALA A 310 19.42 -10.55 -15.55
C ALA A 310 18.30 -10.09 -14.60
N TYR A 311 17.47 -11.02 -14.11
CA TYR A 311 16.38 -10.75 -13.17
C TYR A 311 16.71 -11.12 -11.72
N ASP A 312 17.99 -11.38 -11.39
CA ASP A 312 18.39 -11.67 -10.01
C ASP A 312 17.83 -10.62 -9.03
N PHE A 313 17.33 -11.09 -7.89
CA PHE A 313 16.68 -10.28 -6.84
C PHE A 313 15.33 -9.64 -7.21
N THR A 314 14.66 -10.14 -8.24
CA THR A 314 13.32 -9.68 -8.66
C THR A 314 12.32 -10.84 -8.69
N PRO A 315 11.01 -10.57 -8.60
CA PRO A 315 9.97 -11.59 -8.79
C PRO A 315 9.95 -12.16 -10.21
N LEU A 316 10.70 -11.60 -11.17
CA LEU A 316 10.83 -12.13 -12.53
C LEU A 316 11.86 -13.26 -12.62
N LYS A 317 12.64 -13.50 -11.55
CA LYS A 317 13.76 -14.45 -11.53
C LYS A 317 13.33 -15.91 -11.57
N ALA A 318 12.32 -16.26 -10.82
CA ALA A 318 11.86 -17.63 -10.60
C ALA A 318 10.34 -17.62 -10.52
N GLY A 319 9.72 -18.79 -10.61
CA GLY A 319 8.27 -18.88 -10.56
C GLY A 319 7.77 -20.29 -10.82
N TYR A 320 6.45 -20.43 -10.74
CA TYR A 320 5.75 -21.61 -11.25
C TYR A 320 5.73 -21.55 -12.78
N ASP A 321 5.92 -22.69 -13.45
CA ASP A 321 5.92 -22.75 -14.91
C ASP A 321 4.84 -23.68 -15.50
N VAL A 322 4.55 -23.43 -16.78
CA VAL A 322 3.66 -24.22 -17.62
C VAL A 322 4.34 -24.43 -18.98
N TYR A 323 4.76 -25.67 -19.29
CA TYR A 323 5.56 -25.98 -20.48
C TYR A 323 4.78 -26.44 -21.73
N SER A 324 3.59 -27.01 -21.55
CA SER A 324 2.86 -27.68 -22.64
C SER A 324 1.43 -27.20 -22.73
N ALA A 325 1.00 -26.84 -23.95
CA ALA A 325 -0.38 -26.50 -24.25
C ALA A 325 -1.33 -27.64 -23.86
N GLY A 326 -2.41 -27.31 -23.14
CA GLY A 326 -3.59 -28.18 -23.01
C GLY A 326 -3.65 -29.20 -21.86
N SER A 327 -2.77 -29.16 -20.85
CA SER A 327 -2.93 -30.09 -19.68
C SER A 327 -2.51 -29.54 -18.32
N ALA A 328 -1.91 -28.36 -18.25
CA ALA A 328 -1.28 -27.85 -17.04
C ALA A 328 -1.85 -26.46 -16.74
N VAL A 329 -2.69 -26.37 -15.71
CA VAL A 329 -3.24 -25.11 -15.20
C VAL A 329 -2.47 -24.77 -13.92
N LEU A 330 -1.89 -23.58 -13.89
CA LEU A 330 -1.22 -23.04 -12.72
C LEU A 330 -2.18 -22.06 -12.06
N THR A 331 -2.44 -22.24 -10.77
CA THR A 331 -3.26 -21.30 -10.01
C THR A 331 -2.48 -20.69 -8.85
N ALA A 332 -2.77 -19.43 -8.55
CA ALA A 332 -2.35 -18.74 -7.34
C ALA A 332 -3.58 -18.03 -6.75
N THR A 333 -4.04 -18.54 -5.62
CA THR A 333 -5.21 -18.06 -4.89
C THR A 333 -4.76 -17.32 -3.64
N PHE A 334 -5.36 -16.17 -3.40
CA PHE A 334 -5.21 -15.38 -2.18
C PHE A 334 -6.58 -15.27 -1.52
N THR A 335 -6.69 -15.59 -0.24
CA THR A 335 -7.92 -15.48 0.55
C THR A 335 -7.76 -14.47 1.68
N ASP A 336 -8.88 -14.08 2.30
CA ASP A 336 -8.93 -13.09 3.38
C ASP A 336 -8.37 -11.72 2.93
N VAL A 337 -8.55 -11.42 1.65
CA VAL A 337 -7.99 -10.23 1.00
C VAL A 337 -8.76 -8.98 1.40
N ALA A 338 -10.09 -9.06 1.50
CA ALA A 338 -10.94 -7.88 1.68
C ALA A 338 -10.74 -7.23 3.07
N GLU A 339 -10.46 -8.01 4.10
CA GLU A 339 -10.16 -7.50 5.45
C GLU A 339 -8.93 -6.57 5.46
N ASN A 340 -7.96 -6.82 4.58
CA ASN A 340 -6.71 -6.06 4.51
C ASN A 340 -6.81 -4.82 3.61
N PHE A 341 -7.86 -4.74 2.77
CA PHE A 341 -8.06 -3.67 1.79
C PHE A 341 -9.52 -3.18 1.79
N PRO A 342 -9.98 -2.50 2.86
CA PRO A 342 -11.39 -2.09 3.00
C PRO A 342 -11.87 -1.10 1.94
N ASN A 343 -10.95 -0.37 1.31
CA ASN A 343 -11.25 0.59 0.23
C ASN A 343 -11.14 -0.03 -1.17
N GLY A 344 -11.01 -1.36 -1.22
CA GLY A 344 -10.68 -2.10 -2.43
C GLY A 344 -9.19 -2.09 -2.74
N TYR A 345 -8.82 -2.92 -3.70
CA TYR A 345 -7.44 -3.14 -4.11
C TYR A 345 -7.32 -3.30 -5.62
N TYR A 346 -6.09 -3.26 -6.12
CA TYR A 346 -5.73 -3.79 -7.43
C TYR A 346 -4.60 -4.79 -7.27
N ALA A 347 -4.46 -5.69 -8.23
CA ALA A 347 -3.40 -6.71 -8.21
C ALA A 347 -2.40 -6.48 -9.33
N ILE A 348 -1.11 -6.57 -9.01
CA ILE A 348 -0.02 -6.60 -9.99
C ILE A 348 0.50 -8.03 -10.03
N VAL A 349 0.44 -8.65 -11.20
CA VAL A 349 0.94 -10.00 -11.40
C VAL A 349 2.20 -9.96 -12.25
N TYR A 350 3.32 -10.44 -11.71
CA TYR A 350 4.60 -10.50 -12.38
C TYR A 350 4.75 -11.80 -13.16
N LEU A 351 4.99 -11.65 -14.46
CA LEU A 351 4.99 -12.72 -15.43
C LEU A 351 6.42 -13.06 -15.85
N THR A 352 6.71 -14.35 -15.92
CA THR A 352 8.03 -14.87 -16.31
C THR A 352 7.87 -15.97 -17.36
N GLY A 353 8.97 -16.55 -17.84
CA GLY A 353 8.95 -17.53 -18.92
C GLY A 353 10.21 -17.55 -19.79
N TYR A 354 10.22 -18.46 -20.75
CA TYR A 354 11.29 -18.61 -21.73
C TYR A 354 11.03 -17.80 -23.00
N ASN A 355 12.12 -17.47 -23.70
CA ASN A 355 12.12 -16.68 -24.94
C ASN A 355 11.37 -17.35 -26.11
N SER A 356 10.95 -18.61 -25.95
CA SER A 356 10.18 -19.37 -26.94
C SER A 356 8.71 -19.55 -26.54
N ASN A 357 8.21 -18.75 -25.59
CA ASN A 357 6.79 -18.77 -25.25
C ASN A 357 5.99 -18.13 -26.39
N ASP A 358 5.30 -18.97 -27.15
CA ASP A 358 4.51 -18.56 -28.32
C ASP A 358 3.13 -17.98 -27.92
N GLY A 359 2.83 -17.91 -26.62
CA GLY A 359 1.69 -17.20 -26.04
C GLY A 359 1.16 -17.87 -24.78
N ALA A 360 0.85 -17.06 -23.77
CA ALA A 360 0.17 -17.48 -22.56
C ALA A 360 -0.99 -16.54 -22.24
N ALA A 361 -1.97 -17.07 -21.52
CA ALA A 361 -3.09 -16.31 -20.99
C ALA A 361 -3.02 -16.33 -19.48
N ILE A 362 -3.24 -15.17 -18.86
CA ILE A 362 -3.56 -15.08 -17.44
C ILE A 362 -5.02 -14.65 -17.30
N THR A 363 -5.74 -15.38 -16.47
CA THR A 363 -7.15 -15.12 -16.14
C THR A 363 -7.24 -14.85 -14.65
N VAL A 364 -8.01 -13.85 -14.27
CA VAL A 364 -8.41 -13.64 -12.88
C VAL A 364 -9.78 -14.26 -12.68
N GLY A 365 -9.93 -15.02 -11.60
CA GLY A 365 -11.20 -15.53 -11.11
C GLY A 365 -11.41 -15.05 -9.68
N PHE A 366 -12.66 -14.79 -9.34
CA PHE A 366 -13.09 -14.46 -8.00
C PHE A 366 -13.98 -15.62 -7.53
N ASP A 367 -13.70 -16.17 -6.35
CA ASP A 367 -14.46 -17.34 -5.86
C ASP A 367 -15.83 -16.96 -5.27
N ASP A 368 -16.20 -15.68 -5.33
CA ASP A 368 -17.30 -15.11 -4.53
C ASP A 368 -18.64 -15.02 -5.28
N ILE A 369 -18.96 -15.92 -6.23
CA ILE A 369 -20.37 -16.02 -6.70
C ILE A 369 -21.17 -16.79 -5.65
N ALA A 370 -21.86 -16.06 -4.79
CA ALA A 370 -22.84 -16.60 -3.86
C ALA A 370 -24.24 -16.54 -4.49
N ILE A 371 -24.86 -17.70 -4.70
CA ILE A 371 -26.29 -17.75 -5.07
C ILE A 371 -27.12 -17.50 -3.82
N ASP A 372 -27.67 -16.29 -3.70
CA ASP A 372 -28.48 -15.88 -2.55
C ASP A 372 -29.85 -16.54 -2.57
N SER A 373 -30.43 -16.65 -3.76
CA SER A 373 -31.81 -17.10 -3.94
C SER A 373 -32.04 -17.61 -5.36
N THR A 374 -32.94 -18.59 -5.48
CA THR A 374 -33.49 -18.99 -6.79
C THR A 374 -34.99 -19.17 -6.68
N LEU A 375 -35.74 -18.65 -7.65
CA LEU A 375 -37.19 -18.82 -7.70
C LEU A 375 -37.69 -18.95 -9.15
N VAL A 376 -38.89 -19.50 -9.32
CA VAL A 376 -39.63 -19.39 -10.59
C VAL A 376 -40.73 -18.36 -10.40
N ASN A 377 -40.74 -17.31 -11.22
CA ASN A 377 -41.69 -16.21 -11.08
C ASN A 377 -43.06 -16.55 -11.72
N GLY A 378 -44.03 -15.61 -11.64
CA GLY A 378 -45.39 -15.79 -12.19
C GLY A 378 -45.45 -15.91 -13.72
N SER A 379 -44.38 -15.56 -14.43
CA SER A 379 -44.22 -15.71 -15.88
C SER A 379 -43.52 -17.03 -16.25
N ASN A 380 -43.25 -17.90 -15.27
CA ASN A 380 -42.49 -19.15 -15.45
C ASN A 380 -41.04 -18.91 -15.92
N GLU A 381 -40.42 -17.82 -15.47
CA GLU A 381 -38.99 -17.53 -15.67
C GLU A 381 -38.22 -17.94 -14.42
N PHE A 382 -36.99 -18.43 -14.58
CA PHE A 382 -36.13 -18.83 -13.46
C PHE A 382 -35.23 -17.65 -13.08
N VAL A 383 -35.46 -17.10 -11.90
CA VAL A 383 -34.73 -15.96 -11.35
C VAL A 383 -33.65 -16.47 -10.41
N ILE A 384 -32.44 -15.95 -10.58
CA ILE A 384 -31.26 -16.23 -9.77
C ILE A 384 -30.81 -14.90 -9.19
N ASP A 385 -30.98 -14.74 -7.88
CA ASP A 385 -30.36 -13.66 -7.14
C ASP A 385 -29.00 -14.13 -6.66
N PHE A 386 -27.98 -13.30 -6.87
CA PHE A 386 -26.62 -13.64 -6.50
C PHE A 386 -25.85 -12.41 -6.05
N THR A 387 -24.86 -12.66 -5.21
CA THR A 387 -23.83 -11.70 -4.86
C THR A 387 -22.53 -12.18 -5.51
N ALA A 388 -21.81 -11.28 -6.18
CA ALA A 388 -20.52 -11.56 -6.80
C ALA A 388 -19.66 -10.27 -6.86
N THR A 389 -18.60 -10.26 -7.66
CA THR A 389 -17.73 -9.10 -7.82
C THR A 389 -18.56 -7.88 -8.24
N PRO A 390 -18.47 -6.73 -7.53
CA PRO A 390 -19.21 -5.52 -7.89
C PRO A 390 -18.98 -5.05 -9.33
N SER A 391 -20.02 -4.51 -9.96
CA SER A 391 -19.96 -3.92 -11.31
C SER A 391 -19.35 -4.82 -12.39
N SER A 392 -19.55 -6.13 -12.29
CA SER A 392 -18.96 -7.15 -13.18
C SER A 392 -20.05 -7.89 -13.96
N ASP A 393 -19.74 -8.25 -15.20
CA ASP A 393 -20.65 -8.95 -16.11
C ASP A 393 -20.56 -10.46 -15.92
N TYR A 394 -21.71 -11.13 -15.83
CA TYR A 394 -21.83 -12.57 -15.68
C TYR A 394 -22.70 -13.16 -16.77
N GLU A 395 -22.21 -14.19 -17.47
CA GLU A 395 -23.00 -14.96 -18.43
C GLU A 395 -23.74 -16.10 -17.73
N VAL A 396 -25.05 -16.19 -17.96
CA VAL A 396 -25.81 -17.38 -17.56
C VAL A 396 -25.66 -18.47 -18.62
N LYS A 397 -25.17 -19.63 -18.20
CA LYS A 397 -25.07 -20.83 -19.03
C LYS A 397 -25.98 -21.92 -18.50
N LYS A 398 -26.35 -22.87 -19.36
CA LYS A 398 -27.20 -24.01 -19.00
C LYS A 398 -26.59 -25.36 -19.38
N SER A 399 -26.97 -26.41 -18.67
CA SER A 399 -26.69 -27.80 -19.04
C SER A 399 -27.83 -28.72 -18.59
N THR A 400 -27.96 -29.88 -19.23
CA THR A 400 -28.87 -30.95 -18.80
C THR A 400 -28.22 -31.89 -17.77
N VAL A 401 -26.92 -31.72 -17.51
CA VAL A 401 -26.12 -32.44 -16.52
C VAL A 401 -25.22 -31.46 -15.75
N LEU A 402 -24.59 -31.87 -14.65
CA LEU A 402 -23.71 -31.00 -13.84
C LEU A 402 -22.32 -30.75 -14.48
N SER A 403 -22.23 -30.76 -15.81
CA SER A 403 -21.00 -30.56 -16.57
C SER A 403 -21.33 -30.09 -17.99
N GLY A 404 -20.36 -29.47 -18.69
CA GLY A 404 -20.53 -29.10 -20.10
C GLY A 404 -21.60 -28.04 -20.32
N PHE A 405 -21.55 -26.96 -19.54
CA PHE A 405 -22.45 -25.82 -19.68
C PHE A 405 -22.24 -25.12 -21.03
N SER A 406 -23.35 -24.70 -21.65
CA SER A 406 -23.39 -23.95 -22.90
C SER A 406 -24.24 -22.70 -22.72
N SER A 407 -23.95 -21.65 -23.50
CA SER A 407 -24.78 -20.43 -23.52
C SER A 407 -26.26 -20.76 -23.80
N LEU A 408 -27.14 -19.91 -23.28
CA LEU A 408 -28.57 -19.91 -23.63
C LEU A 408 -28.78 -19.64 -25.13
N ALA A 409 -29.97 -19.93 -25.66
CA ALA A 409 -30.26 -19.68 -27.09
C ALA A 409 -30.22 -18.18 -27.43
N SER A 410 -30.54 -17.32 -26.46
CA SER A 410 -30.17 -15.90 -26.46
C SER A 410 -29.23 -15.64 -25.30
N GLN A 411 -28.03 -15.13 -25.60
CA GLN A 411 -27.02 -14.85 -24.57
C GLN A 411 -27.60 -13.92 -23.51
N LEU A 412 -27.47 -14.32 -22.24
CA LEU A 412 -27.92 -13.56 -21.08
C LEU A 412 -26.70 -13.15 -20.26
N ILE A 413 -26.38 -11.86 -20.34
CA ILE A 413 -25.33 -11.22 -19.55
C ILE A 413 -26.01 -10.35 -18.50
N VAL A 414 -25.54 -10.44 -17.27
CA VAL A 414 -26.08 -9.72 -16.11
C VAL A 414 -24.93 -9.03 -15.39
N THR A 415 -25.06 -7.73 -15.18
CA THR A 415 -24.08 -6.95 -14.43
C THR A 415 -24.51 -6.87 -12.97
N THR A 416 -23.61 -7.18 -12.05
CA THR A 416 -23.81 -6.87 -10.62
C THR A 416 -23.78 -5.36 -10.39
N ASP A 417 -24.44 -4.87 -9.35
CA ASP A 417 -24.36 -3.47 -8.98
C ASP A 417 -23.05 -3.12 -8.24
N GLY A 418 -22.90 -1.87 -7.81
CA GLY A 418 -21.72 -1.40 -7.07
C GLY A 418 -21.54 -2.04 -5.68
N SER A 419 -22.53 -2.81 -5.20
CA SER A 419 -22.44 -3.61 -3.99
C SER A 419 -22.25 -5.11 -4.25
N GLY A 420 -22.11 -5.52 -5.52
CA GLY A 420 -21.94 -6.93 -5.88
C GLY A 420 -23.25 -7.68 -6.10
N VAL A 421 -24.41 -7.04 -5.95
CA VAL A 421 -25.69 -7.73 -6.07
C VAL A 421 -26.13 -7.80 -7.53
N GLY A 422 -26.42 -9.00 -8.01
CA GLY A 422 -26.89 -9.29 -9.36
C GLY A 422 -28.20 -10.08 -9.35
N GLN A 423 -28.99 -9.93 -10.42
CA GLN A 423 -30.20 -10.73 -10.64
C GLN A 423 -30.28 -11.18 -12.09
N ALA A 424 -30.23 -12.49 -12.31
CA ALA A 424 -30.42 -13.09 -13.61
C ALA A 424 -31.82 -13.65 -13.78
N THR A 425 -32.51 -13.30 -14.87
CA THR A 425 -33.83 -13.86 -15.19
C THR A 425 -33.73 -14.71 -16.46
N VAL A 426 -33.72 -16.03 -16.29
CA VAL A 426 -33.70 -16.99 -17.39
C VAL A 426 -35.12 -17.13 -17.98
N PRO A 427 -35.30 -16.83 -19.27
CA PRO A 427 -36.63 -16.83 -19.87
C PRO A 427 -37.21 -18.23 -19.96
N SER A 428 -38.53 -18.34 -19.87
CA SER A 428 -39.25 -19.62 -19.88
C SER A 428 -38.98 -20.49 -21.12
N SER A 429 -38.58 -19.87 -22.24
CA SER A 429 -38.19 -20.56 -23.48
C SER A 429 -36.92 -21.42 -23.32
N GLU A 430 -36.07 -21.12 -22.34
CA GLU A 430 -34.87 -21.88 -22.05
C GLU A 430 -35.15 -23.10 -21.18
N LEU A 431 -36.27 -23.08 -20.43
CA LEU A 431 -36.69 -24.07 -19.42
C LEU A 431 -37.44 -25.28 -20.02
N SER A 432 -37.15 -25.64 -21.28
CA SER A 432 -37.90 -26.66 -22.01
C SER A 432 -37.64 -28.10 -21.53
N ASP A 433 -36.49 -28.35 -20.89
CA ASP A 433 -36.16 -29.67 -20.36
C ASP A 433 -36.63 -29.84 -18.90
N PRO A 434 -37.11 -31.03 -18.52
CA PRO A 434 -37.58 -31.29 -17.15
C PRO A 434 -36.46 -31.27 -16.10
N LYS A 435 -35.19 -31.24 -16.52
CA LYS A 435 -34.02 -31.08 -15.66
C LYS A 435 -33.00 -30.21 -16.39
N GLN A 436 -32.69 -29.07 -15.80
CA GLN A 436 -31.63 -28.18 -16.26
C GLN A 436 -30.87 -27.64 -15.06
N PHE A 437 -29.60 -27.40 -15.27
CA PHE A 437 -28.70 -26.74 -14.35
C PHE A 437 -28.28 -25.43 -14.98
N PHE A 438 -28.16 -24.39 -14.17
CA PHE A 438 -27.65 -23.09 -14.59
C PHE A 438 -26.33 -22.82 -13.89
N ASN A 439 -25.42 -22.17 -14.61
CA ASN A 439 -24.16 -21.67 -14.08
C ASN A 439 -24.08 -20.17 -14.36
N LEU A 440 -23.58 -19.41 -13.40
CA LEU A 440 -23.15 -18.03 -13.60
C LEU A 440 -21.63 -18.09 -13.77
N GLU A 441 -21.15 -17.66 -14.93
CA GLU A 441 -19.72 -17.55 -15.18
C GLU A 441 -19.39 -16.08 -15.34
N ASP A 442 -18.39 -15.63 -14.60
CA ASP A 442 -17.78 -14.32 -14.81
C ASP A 442 -17.39 -14.21 -16.29
N SER A 443 -17.73 -13.11 -16.95
CA SER A 443 -17.19 -12.79 -18.26
C SER A 443 -15.74 -12.35 -18.10
N THR A 444 -14.90 -13.31 -17.73
CA THR A 444 -13.52 -13.12 -17.28
C THR A 444 -12.73 -12.14 -18.15
N ASP A 445 -12.01 -11.23 -17.51
CA ASP A 445 -10.89 -10.54 -18.13
C ASP A 445 -9.77 -11.55 -18.42
N ILE A 446 -9.66 -11.95 -19.69
CA ILE A 446 -8.57 -12.81 -20.18
C ILE A 446 -7.51 -11.90 -20.76
N PHE A 447 -6.29 -11.90 -20.22
CA PHE A 447 -5.18 -11.16 -20.83
C PHE A 447 -4.23 -12.10 -21.56
N TYR A 448 -3.97 -11.79 -22.83
CA TYR A 448 -3.01 -12.51 -23.65
C TYR A 448 -1.65 -11.80 -23.61
N TYR A 449 -0.57 -12.56 -23.45
CA TYR A 449 0.78 -11.99 -23.40
C TYR A 449 1.85 -12.92 -24.01
N ARG A 450 2.97 -12.31 -24.38
CA ARG A 450 4.24 -12.93 -24.81
C ARG A 450 5.35 -12.39 -23.90
N ASN A 451 6.41 -13.17 -23.64
CA ASN A 451 7.50 -12.71 -22.78
C ASN A 451 8.57 -11.94 -23.59
N ILE A 452 9.19 -10.93 -22.99
CA ILE A 452 10.16 -10.02 -23.64
C ILE A 452 11.49 -10.73 -23.88
N ALA A 453 12.00 -10.65 -25.12
CA ALA A 453 13.29 -11.20 -25.51
C ALA A 453 14.47 -10.38 -24.96
N SER A 454 14.89 -10.68 -23.73
CA SER A 454 16.13 -10.20 -23.09
C SER A 454 16.14 -8.73 -22.63
N PRO A 455 16.41 -8.42 -21.35
CA PRO A 455 16.58 -7.05 -20.90
C PRO A 455 17.95 -6.52 -21.37
N VAL A 456 17.94 -5.54 -22.26
CA VAL A 456 19.13 -4.74 -22.57
C VAL A 456 18.98 -3.41 -21.82
N ALA A 457 19.52 -3.37 -20.58
CA ALA A 457 19.52 -2.23 -19.64
C ALA A 457 18.19 -2.01 -18.83
N PRO A 458 18.19 -1.20 -17.74
CA PRO A 458 17.38 -1.41 -16.53
C PRO A 458 15.87 -1.43 -16.81
N VAL A 459 15.20 -2.38 -16.16
CA VAL A 459 13.83 -2.86 -16.30
C VAL A 459 12.83 -1.80 -16.79
N THR A 460 12.59 -1.73 -18.09
CA THR A 460 11.40 -1.04 -18.64
C THR A 460 10.21 -1.97 -18.51
N PHE A 461 9.35 -1.69 -17.54
CA PHE A 461 8.09 -2.38 -17.30
C PHE A 461 7.10 -2.15 -18.46
N VAL A 462 6.67 -3.22 -19.15
CA VAL A 462 5.62 -3.18 -20.18
C VAL A 462 4.32 -3.82 -19.68
N GLN A 463 3.22 -3.06 -19.71
CA GLN A 463 1.83 -3.46 -19.37
C GLN A 463 1.10 -4.04 -20.59
N THR A 464 0.22 -5.03 -20.41
CA THR A 464 -0.79 -5.41 -21.44
C THR A 464 -2.20 -4.96 -21.03
N SER A 465 -3.03 -4.60 -22.00
CA SER A 465 -4.40 -4.12 -21.78
C SER A 465 -5.45 -4.73 -22.71
N GLN A 466 -5.15 -5.84 -23.42
CA GLN A 466 -6.10 -6.41 -24.39
C GLN A 466 -6.48 -7.87 -24.16
N ALA A 467 -7.80 -8.11 -24.29
CA ALA A 467 -8.47 -9.38 -24.07
C ALA A 467 -8.80 -10.19 -25.34
N THR A 468 -8.18 -9.87 -26.47
CA THR A 468 -8.39 -10.58 -27.73
C THR A 468 -7.17 -11.42 -28.09
N ASP A 469 -7.39 -12.71 -28.41
CA ASP A 469 -6.37 -13.57 -29.03
C ASP A 469 -5.97 -12.99 -30.39
N LEU A 470 -4.78 -12.39 -30.46
CA LEU A 470 -4.26 -11.77 -31.68
C LEU A 470 -3.55 -12.80 -32.58
N GLY A 471 -3.47 -14.07 -32.15
CA GLY A 471 -2.61 -15.09 -32.75
C GLY A 471 -1.17 -15.02 -32.22
N ALA A 472 -0.44 -16.14 -32.32
CA ALA A 472 0.86 -16.35 -31.67
C ALA A 472 1.83 -15.16 -31.84
N ASP A 473 1.94 -14.60 -33.05
CA ASP A 473 2.90 -13.54 -33.40
C ASP A 473 2.50 -12.10 -33.07
N LEU A 474 1.29 -11.88 -32.56
CA LEU A 474 0.75 -10.54 -32.33
C LEU A 474 0.46 -10.25 -30.85
N ASN A 475 0.73 -11.19 -29.94
CA ASN A 475 0.55 -10.98 -28.51
C ASN A 475 1.55 -9.95 -27.95
N PRO A 476 1.11 -9.06 -27.03
CA PRO A 476 1.96 -8.03 -26.45
C PRO A 476 3.04 -8.62 -25.56
N GLU A 477 4.25 -8.08 -25.69
CA GLU A 477 5.40 -8.39 -24.85
C GLU A 477 5.22 -7.75 -23.45
N ALA A 478 5.15 -8.53 -22.38
CA ALA A 478 4.97 -8.00 -21.02
C ALA A 478 5.69 -8.76 -19.91
N GLN A 479 5.98 -8.02 -18.85
CA GLN A 479 6.58 -8.51 -17.61
C GLN A 479 5.58 -8.49 -16.44
N TYR A 480 4.42 -7.86 -16.61
CA TYR A 480 3.36 -7.84 -15.61
C TYR A 480 1.99 -7.58 -16.24
N ALA A 481 0.94 -7.90 -15.47
CA ALA A 481 -0.44 -7.52 -15.71
C ALA A 481 -1.01 -6.81 -14.46
N ILE A 482 -1.93 -5.86 -14.66
CA ILE A 482 -2.62 -5.17 -13.57
C ILE A 482 -4.12 -5.49 -13.67
N PHE A 483 -4.72 -5.92 -12.56
CA PHE A 483 -6.14 -6.21 -12.45
C PHE A 483 -6.79 -5.26 -11.44
N GLY A 484 -7.88 -4.60 -11.83
CA GLY A 484 -8.50 -3.51 -11.07
C GLY A 484 -7.86 -2.14 -11.33
N SER A 485 -8.52 -1.09 -10.84
CA SER A 485 -8.06 0.31 -10.92
C SER A 485 -8.65 1.16 -9.79
N ASP A 486 -8.24 2.42 -9.70
CA ASP A 486 -8.86 3.42 -8.81
C ASP A 486 -10.35 3.70 -9.10
N THR A 487 -10.77 3.49 -10.34
CA THR A 487 -12.14 3.72 -10.81
C THR A 487 -12.97 2.43 -10.88
N SER A 488 -12.33 1.27 -10.74
CA SER A 488 -12.96 -0.04 -10.67
C SER A 488 -12.11 -0.95 -9.76
N PRO A 489 -12.18 -0.73 -8.42
CA PRO A 489 -11.44 -1.52 -7.46
C PRO A 489 -11.89 -2.97 -7.45
N LEU A 490 -10.99 -3.87 -7.08
CA LEU A 490 -11.34 -5.22 -6.66
C LEU A 490 -11.76 -5.18 -5.19
N PHE A 491 -12.81 -5.92 -4.84
CA PHE A 491 -13.34 -6.05 -3.48
C PHE A 491 -13.50 -7.52 -3.05
N ALA A 492 -13.07 -8.47 -3.89
CA ALA A 492 -13.21 -9.89 -3.60
C ALA A 492 -12.37 -10.29 -2.38
N ASP A 493 -12.91 -11.18 -1.56
CA ASP A 493 -12.19 -11.70 -0.40
C ASP A 493 -11.27 -12.87 -0.80
N SER A 494 -11.63 -13.57 -1.89
CA SER A 494 -10.77 -14.53 -2.58
C SER A 494 -10.49 -14.12 -4.03
N ILE A 495 -9.23 -14.14 -4.42
CA ILE A 495 -8.78 -13.90 -5.80
C ILE A 495 -7.85 -14.99 -6.28
N THR A 496 -8.18 -15.58 -7.42
CA THR A 496 -7.42 -16.67 -8.06
C THR A 496 -6.87 -16.22 -9.40
N PHE A 497 -5.55 -16.23 -9.55
CA PHE A 497 -4.88 -16.06 -10.83
C PHE A 497 -4.61 -17.41 -11.47
N THR A 498 -5.10 -17.59 -12.70
CA THR A 498 -4.92 -18.80 -13.49
C THR A 498 -4.04 -18.52 -14.69
N LEU A 499 -2.87 -19.16 -14.76
CA LEU A 499 -1.98 -19.09 -15.92
C LEU A 499 -2.15 -20.33 -16.81
N THR A 500 -2.40 -20.09 -18.10
CA THR A 500 -2.56 -21.13 -19.12
C THR A 500 -1.58 -20.89 -20.28
N ALA A 501 -0.79 -21.92 -20.63
CA ALA A 501 0.01 -21.89 -21.86
C ALA A 501 -0.88 -22.17 -23.07
N LEU A 502 -0.91 -21.27 -24.04
CA LEU A 502 -1.72 -21.39 -25.25
C LEU A 502 -0.96 -22.11 -26.36
N TYR A 503 0.31 -21.74 -26.51
CA TYR A 503 1.22 -22.28 -27.49
C TYR A 503 2.49 -22.72 -26.74
N GLY A 504 3.21 -23.74 -27.24
CA GLY A 504 4.34 -24.31 -26.51
C GLY A 504 5.41 -23.27 -26.11
N GLY A 505 6.26 -23.64 -25.15
CA GLY A 505 7.26 -22.75 -24.57
C GLY A 505 6.85 -22.27 -23.18
N GLY A 506 7.76 -22.36 -22.21
CA GLY A 506 7.38 -22.18 -20.81
C GLY A 506 6.97 -20.76 -20.48
N ALA A 507 5.75 -20.59 -19.96
CA ALA A 507 5.28 -19.38 -19.29
C ALA A 507 5.33 -19.59 -17.78
N GLY A 508 5.43 -18.53 -17.00
CA GLY A 508 5.40 -18.66 -15.54
C GLY A 508 4.84 -17.45 -14.80
N LEU A 509 4.43 -17.75 -13.56
CA LEU A 509 3.98 -16.77 -12.56
C LEU A 509 5.11 -16.59 -11.56
N GLY A 510 5.70 -15.39 -11.53
CA GLY A 510 6.88 -15.10 -10.72
C GLY A 510 6.56 -14.45 -9.38
N GLY A 511 5.56 -13.58 -9.34
CA GLY A 511 5.11 -12.96 -8.09
C GLY A 511 3.81 -12.21 -8.25
N VAL A 512 3.22 -11.81 -7.13
CA VAL A 512 1.97 -11.05 -7.08
C VAL A 512 2.11 -9.97 -6.01
N GLN A 513 1.62 -8.77 -6.30
CA GLN A 513 1.33 -7.74 -5.30
C GLN A 513 -0.17 -7.48 -5.26
N LEU A 514 -0.74 -7.43 -4.07
CA LEU A 514 -2.06 -6.89 -3.80
C LEU A 514 -1.85 -5.50 -3.21
N VAL A 515 -2.46 -4.49 -3.82
CA VAL A 515 -2.22 -3.08 -3.48
C VAL A 515 -3.53 -2.42 -3.08
N GLY A 516 -3.65 -2.05 -1.81
CA GLY A 516 -4.81 -1.34 -1.28
C GLY A 516 -4.90 0.07 -1.84
N LEU A 517 -6.11 0.46 -2.27
CA LEU A 517 -6.38 1.80 -2.76
C LEU A 517 -6.58 2.79 -1.60
N PRO A 518 -6.27 4.08 -1.81
CA PRO A 518 -6.61 5.12 -0.84
C PRO A 518 -8.13 5.19 -0.63
N ASP A 519 -8.54 5.64 0.55
CA ASP A 519 -9.95 5.97 0.81
C ASP A 519 -10.40 7.01 -0.23
N PRO A 520 -11.48 6.76 -1.01
CA PRO A 520 -11.96 7.71 -2.01
C PRO A 520 -12.41 9.05 -1.40
N GLY A 521 -12.58 9.12 -0.08
CA GLY A 521 -13.06 10.31 0.61
C GLY A 521 -14.55 10.56 0.37
N PRO A 522 -15.18 11.45 1.17
CA PRO A 522 -16.59 11.80 1.04
C PRO A 522 -16.91 12.71 -0.16
#